data_AF-A0A2E9UKX9-F1
#
_entry.id   AF-A0A2E9UKX9-F1
#
_cell.length_a   1.000
_cell.length_b   1.000
_cell.length_c   1.000
_cell.angle_alpha   90.00
_cell.angle_beta   90.00
_cell.angle_gamma   90.00
#
_symmetry.space_group_name_H-M   'P 1'
#
loop_
_entity.id
_entity.type
_entity.pdbx_description
1 polymer ?
#
loop_
_entity_poly.entity_id
_entity_poly.type
_entity_poly.pdbx_seq_one_letter_code
_entity_poly.pdbx_strand_id
1 'polypeptide(L)' 'MDSYLAPGRLTDPARQLLELAVDKQALTARDFHRVLRVAGTISNLARSEQIDRPHLAEALAYRAMPLLA' A
#
# COMPACT_ATOMS: atom_id res chain seq x y z
N MET A 1 8.45 1.70 20.32
CA MET A 1 7.05 1.22 20.26
C MET A 1 6.72 1.04 18.78
N ASP A 2 7.53 0.24 18.08
CA ASP A 2 7.68 0.30 16.61
C ASP A 2 7.73 -1.11 16.00
N SER A 3 6.99 -2.07 16.56
CA SER A 3 7.04 -3.49 16.14
C SER A 3 5.71 -4.04 15.58
N TYR A 4 4.63 -3.24 15.55
CA TYR A 4 3.31 -3.73 15.09
C TYR A 4 3.03 -3.53 13.59
N LEU A 5 3.96 -2.97 12.84
CA LEU A 5 3.76 -2.58 11.43
C LEU A 5 5.01 -2.86 10.57
N ALA A 6 5.67 -4.01 10.76
CA ALA A 6 6.51 -4.49 9.66
C ALA A 6 5.55 -4.80 8.50
N PRO A 7 5.63 -4.09 7.35
CA PRO A 7 4.77 -4.42 6.22
C PRO A 7 5.02 -5.89 5.87
N GLY A 8 3.95 -6.69 5.80
CA GLY A 8 4.02 -8.05 5.30
C GLY A 8 4.73 -8.07 3.94
N ARG A 9 5.41 -9.17 3.61
CA ARG A 9 6.09 -9.25 2.30
C ARG A 9 5.06 -9.02 1.18
N LEU A 10 5.44 -8.23 0.18
CA LEU A 10 4.63 -8.03 -1.03
C LEU A 10 4.62 -9.33 -1.82
N THR A 11 3.44 -9.74 -2.28
CA THR A 11 3.35 -10.77 -3.32
C THR A 11 3.71 -10.18 -4.68
N ASP A 12 4.08 -11.02 -5.64
CA ASP A 12 4.44 -10.55 -6.99
C ASP A 12 3.31 -9.74 -7.65
N PRO A 13 2.02 -10.11 -7.56
CA PRO A 13 0.93 -9.29 -8.08
C PRO A 13 0.82 -7.90 -7.43
N ALA A 14 1.19 -7.78 -6.15
CA ALA A 14 1.23 -6.51 -5.44
C ALA A 14 2.44 -5.68 -5.87
N ARG A 15 3.61 -6.30 -6.02
CA ARG A 15 4.83 -5.63 -6.53
C ARG A 15 4.59 -5.05 -7.93
N GLN A 16 4.01 -5.82 -8.84
CA GLN A 16 3.68 -5.35 -10.19
C GLN A 16 2.71 -4.16 -10.19
N LEU A 17 1.72 -4.16 -9.29
CA LEU A 17 0.80 -3.03 -9.14
C LEU A 17 1.52 -1.79 -8.59
N LEU A 18 2.44 -1.97 -7.65
CA LEU A 18 3.24 -0.88 -7.09
C LEU A 18 4.12 -0.21 -8.14
N GLU A 19 4.82 -1.02 -8.94
CA GLU A 19 5.66 -0.55 -10.06
C GLU A 19 4.82 0.26 -11.05
N LEU A 20 3.66 -0.27 -11.46
CA LEU A 20 2.75 0.46 -12.32
C LEU A 20 2.28 1.78 -11.70
N ALA A 21 2.00 1.81 -10.39
CA ALA A 21 1.56 3.02 -9.70
C ALA A 21 2.67 4.08 -9.61
N VAL A 22 3.93 3.65 -9.43
CA VAL A 22 5.10 4.55 -9.46
C VAL A 22 5.19 5.22 -10.84
N ASP A 23 5.11 4.43 -11.91
CA ASP A 23 5.21 4.92 -13.29
C ASP A 23 4.05 5.83 -13.68
N LYS A 24 2.82 5.51 -13.24
CA LYS A 24 1.60 6.19 -13.70
C LYS A 24 1.15 7.35 -12.82
N GLN A 25 1.54 7.38 -11.55
CA GLN A 25 0.96 8.34 -10.59
C GLN A 25 2.01 9.21 -9.89
N ALA A 26 3.23 9.27 -10.44
CA ALA A 26 4.34 10.09 -9.96
C ALA A 26 4.54 9.99 -8.44
N LEU A 27 4.57 8.76 -7.92
CA LEU A 27 4.76 8.51 -6.49
C LEU A 27 6.12 9.06 -6.05
N THR A 28 6.10 10.07 -5.20
CA THR A 28 7.32 10.49 -4.50
C THR A 28 7.75 9.40 -3.53
N ALA A 29 9.02 9.41 -3.10
CA ALA A 29 9.50 8.49 -2.08
C ALA A 29 8.61 8.49 -0.81
N ARG A 30 8.12 9.68 -0.42
CA ARG A 30 7.20 9.83 0.72
C ARG A 30 5.84 9.18 0.47
N ASP A 31 5.28 9.35 -0.73
CA ASP A 31 3.99 8.75 -1.08
C ASP A 31 4.09 7.23 -1.17
N PHE A 32 5.18 6.72 -1.74
CA PHE A 32 5.51 5.30 -1.78
C PHE A 32 5.53 4.70 -0.36
N HIS A 33 6.27 5.31 0.57
CA HIS A 33 6.29 4.87 1.97
C HIS A 33 4.91 4.92 2.64
N ARG A 34 4.12 5.96 2.34
CA ARG A 34 2.77 6.08 2.88
C ARG A 34 1.86 4.96 2.37
N VAL A 35 1.90 4.67 1.06
CA VAL A 35 1.12 3.59 0.44
C VAL A 35 1.48 2.24 1.07
N LEU A 36 2.76 1.93 1.23
CA LEU A 36 3.19 0.68 1.86
C LEU A 36 2.71 0.54 3.32
N ARG A 37 2.79 1.62 4.09
CA ARG A 37 2.32 1.62 5.48
C ARG A 37 0.81 1.39 5.57
N VAL A 38 0.02 2.04 4.71
CA VAL A 38 -1.44 1.86 4.67
C VAL A 38 -1.78 0.44 4.20
N ALA A 39 -1.12 -0.06 3.14
CA ALA A 39 -1.31 -1.42 2.66
C ALA A 39 -0.99 -2.47 3.74
N GLY A 40 0.04 -2.24 4.56
CA GLY A 40 0.37 -3.08 5.71
C GLY A 40 -0.68 -3.02 6.82
N THR A 41 -1.29 -1.85 7.07
CA THR A 41 -2.45 -1.77 7.98
C THR A 41 -3.64 -2.56 7.44
N ILE A 42 -3.94 -2.44 6.15
CA ILE A 42 -5.07 -3.15 5.52
C ILE A 42 -4.83 -4.66 5.54
N SER A 43 -3.62 -5.14 5.24
CA SER A 43 -3.29 -6.58 5.32
C SER A 43 -3.42 -7.11 6.75
N ASN A 44 -2.99 -6.33 7.75
CA ASN A 44 -3.14 -6.69 9.16
C ASN A 44 -4.61 -6.77 9.57
N LEU A 45 -5.45 -5.83 9.11
CA LEU A 45 -6.90 -5.86 9.34
C LEU A 45 -7.56 -7.08 8.68
N ALA A 46 -7.08 -7.46 7.50
CA ALA A 46 -7.51 -8.66 6.78
C ALA A 46 -6.95 -9.97 7.37
N ARG A 47 -6.09 -9.89 8.41
CA ARG A 47 -5.32 -11.03 8.96
C ARG A 47 -4.52 -11.78 7.89
N SER A 48 -4.05 -11.06 6.87
CA SER A 48 -3.15 -11.62 5.85
C SER A 48 -1.69 -11.42 6.27
N GLU A 49 -0.90 -12.48 6.16
CA GLU A 49 0.55 -12.44 6.40
C GLU A 49 1.32 -11.66 5.31
N GLN A 50 0.71 -11.51 4.13
CA GLN A 50 1.31 -10.87 2.97
C GLN A 50 0.51 -9.65 2.50
N ILE A 51 1.21 -8.69 1.90
CA ILE A 51 0.56 -7.58 1.22
C ILE A 51 0.23 -8.03 -0.20
N ASP A 52 -1.01 -8.46 -0.39
CA ASP A 52 -1.56 -8.77 -1.70
C ASP A 52 -2.06 -7.55 -2.47
N ARG A 53 -2.28 -7.76 -3.76
CA ARG A 53 -2.81 -6.76 -4.70
C ARG A 53 -4.03 -5.98 -4.18
N PRO A 54 -5.08 -6.57 -3.57
CA PRO A 54 -6.21 -5.81 -3.03
C PRO A 54 -5.83 -4.82 -1.93
N HIS A 55 -4.94 -5.19 -1.00
CA HIS A 55 -4.50 -4.28 0.06
C HIS A 55 -3.77 -3.07 -0.51
N LEU A 56 -2.93 -3.29 -1.52
CA LEU A 56 -2.20 -2.22 -2.19
C LEU A 56 -3.12 -1.34 -3.05
N ALA A 57 -4.09 -1.94 -3.75
CA ALA A 57 -5.07 -1.20 -4.55
C ALA A 57 -5.90 -0.25 -3.69
N GLU A 58 -6.36 -0.73 -2.52
CA GLU A 58 -7.10 0.09 -1.57
C GLU A 58 -6.24 1.21 -0.97
N ALA A 59 -4.98 0.92 -0.61
CA ALA A 59 -4.04 1.93 -0.14
C ALA A 59 -3.79 3.05 -1.18
N LEU A 60 -3.68 2.70 -2.46
CA LEU A 60 -3.55 3.65 -3.55
C LEU A 60 -4.83 4.47 -3.76
N ALA A 61 -6.01 3.85 -3.64
CA ALA A 61 -7.29 4.55 -3.73
C ALA A 61 -7.45 5.60 -2.61
N TYR A 62 -7.04 5.28 -1.38
CA TYR A 62 -7.03 6.26 -0.28
C TYR A 62 -6.12 7.46 -0.53
N ARG A 63 -5.04 7.31 -1.33
CA ARG A 63 -4.21 8.45 -1.73
C ARG A 63 -4.93 9.35 -2.74
N ALA A 64 -5.68 8.75 -3.65
CA ALA A 64 -6.40 9.47 -4.71
C ALA A 64 -7.67 10.16 -4.21
N MET A 65 -8.15 9.82 -3.00
CA MET A 65 -9.34 10.41 -2.42
C MET A 65 -9.08 11.86 -1.99
N PRO A 66 -9.75 12.87 -2.59
CA PRO A 66 -9.71 14.22 -2.07
C PRO A 66 -10.43 14.27 -0.72
N LEU A 67 -9.80 14.93 0.26
CA LEU A 67 -10.44 15.21 1.54
C LEU A 67 -11.49 16.31 1.26
N LEU A 68 -12.76 15.91 1.14
CA LEU A 68 -13.96 16.71 0.84
C LEU A 68 -14.33 16.79 -0.66
N ALA A 69 -15.40 16.08 -1.02
CA ALA A 69 -16.31 16.33 -2.14
C ALA A 69 -17.71 16.59 -1.56
#